data_AF-A0A6B3IAJ0-F1
#
_entry.id   AF-A0A6B3IAJ0-F1
#
_cell.length_a   1.000
_cell.length_b   1.000
_cell.length_c   1.000
_cell.angle_alpha   90.00
_cell.angle_beta   90.00
_cell.angle_gamma   90.00
#
_symmetry.space_group_name_H-M   'P 1'
#
loop_
_entity.id
_entity.type
_entity.pdbx_description
1 polymer ?
#
loop_
_entity_poly.entity_id
_entity_poly.type
_entity_poly.pdbx_seq_one_letter_code
_entity_poly.pdbx_strand_id
1 'polypeptide(L)' 'AFLGRPLPRVRHRWAGVYAQCTDTSRVVHRQQVRDGVWLITGPGGRGMTCSPAIAETTADQLGW' A
#
# COMPACT_ATOMS: atom_id res chain seq x y z
N ALA A 1 -3.18 31.47 -12.55
CA ALA A 1 -1.96 31.36 -11.73
C ALA A 1 -2.26 30.49 -10.52
N PHE A 2 -1.33 29.62 -10.08
CA PHE A 2 -1.44 28.89 -8.83
C PHE A 2 -0.50 29.55 -7.82
N LEU A 3 -1.03 30.05 -6.71
CA LEU A 3 -0.27 30.83 -5.72
C LEU A 3 0.55 31.97 -6.37
N GLY A 4 -0.08 32.77 -7.23
CA GLY A 4 0.55 33.95 -7.85
C GLY A 4 1.55 33.68 -8.99
N ARG A 5 1.81 32.42 -9.36
CA ARG A 5 2.71 32.05 -10.47
C ARG A 5 2.02 31.22 -11.55
N PRO A 6 2.52 31.20 -12.80
CA PRO A 6 2.04 30.26 -13.82
C PRO A 6 2.17 28.82 -13.35
N LEU A 7 1.24 27.96 -13.77
CA LEU A 7 1.32 26.53 -13.49
C LEU A 7 2.54 25.92 -14.21
N PRO A 8 3.36 25.10 -13.54
CA PRO A 8 4.43 24.36 -14.21
C PRO A 8 3.89 23.45 -15.31
N ARG A 9 4.65 23.27 -16.41
CA ARG A 9 4.31 22.32 -17.46
C ARG A 9 4.54 20.88 -16.97
N VAL A 10 3.61 19.98 -17.27
CA VAL A 10 3.78 18.53 -17.04
C VAL A 10 4.92 18.02 -17.93
N ARG A 11 5.93 17.38 -17.33
CA ARG A 11 7.09 16.82 -18.05
C ARG A 11 6.90 15.35 -18.44
N HIS A 12 6.32 14.57 -17.52
CA HIS A 12 6.11 13.13 -17.69
C HIS A 12 4.77 12.73 -17.06
N ARG A 13 4.21 11.62 -17.54
CA ARG A 13 3.04 10.97 -16.99
C ARG A 13 3.29 9.47 -16.97
N TRP A 14 2.76 8.79 -15.97
CA TRP A 14 2.83 7.35 -15.87
C TRP A 14 1.55 6.84 -15.19
N ALA A 15 1.33 5.53 -15.29
CA ALA A 15 0.29 4.82 -14.59
C ALA A 15 0.93 3.76 -13.69
N GLY A 16 0.24 3.42 -12.60
CA GLY A 16 0.62 2.34 -11.69
C GLY A 16 -0.57 1.44 -11.43
N VAL A 17 -0.31 0.23 -10.94
CA VAL A 17 -1.34 -0.73 -10.56
C VAL A 17 -1.53 -0.68 -9.05
N TYR A 18 -2.78 -0.62 -8.61
CA TYR A 18 -3.14 -0.79 -7.21
C TYR A 18 -3.75 -2.16 -6.98
N ALA A 19 -3.07 -2.99 -6.19
CA ALA A 19 -3.71 -4.12 -5.55
C ALA A 19 -4.53 -3.57 -4.36
N GLN A 20 -5.85 -3.65 -4.44
CA GLN A 20 -6.79 -3.12 -3.46
C GLN A 20 -7.67 -4.26 -2.93
N CYS A 21 -7.78 -4.37 -1.60
CA CYS A 21 -8.77 -5.25 -0.98
C CYS A 21 -10.18 -4.88 -1.45
N THR A 22 -10.99 -5.88 -1.80
CA THR A 22 -12.41 -5.70 -2.13
C THR A 22 -13.21 -5.20 -0.92
N ASP A 23 -12.88 -5.70 0.27
CA ASP A 23 -13.31 -5.13 1.54
C ASP A 23 -12.47 -3.88 1.84
N THR A 24 -13.10 -2.72 1.72
CA THR A 24 -12.46 -1.41 1.91
C THR A 24 -12.19 -1.06 3.37
N SER A 25 -12.72 -1.83 4.34
CA SER A 25 -12.38 -1.66 5.75
C SER A 25 -10.97 -2.17 6.08
N ARG A 26 -10.41 -3.04 5.25
CA ARG A 26 -9.08 -3.62 5.44
C ARG A 26 -7.98 -2.73 4.87
N VAL A 27 -7.01 -2.39 5.71
CA VAL A 27 -5.79 -1.69 5.29
C VAL A 27 -4.91 -2.57 4.39
N VAL A 28 -4.82 -3.86 4.70
CA VAL A 28 -4.00 -4.85 3.98
C VAL A 28 -4.62 -6.25 4.14
N HIS A 29 -4.52 -7.08 3.11
CA HIS A 29 -4.88 -8.49 3.15
C HIS A 29 -3.70 -9.30 3.70
N ARG A 30 -3.97 -10.12 4.71
CA ARG A 30 -3.05 -11.11 5.28
C ARG A 30 -3.70 -12.48 5.25
N GLN A 31 -2.97 -13.48 4.76
CA GLN A 31 -3.41 -14.86 4.75
C GLN A 31 -2.22 -15.81 4.72
N GLN A 32 -2.22 -16.82 5.58
CA GLN A 32 -1.32 -17.95 5.44
C GLN A 32 -1.82 -18.85 4.31
N VAL A 33 -1.04 -18.96 3.23
CA VAL A 33 -1.45 -19.73 2.04
C VAL A 33 -0.90 -21.15 2.06
N ARG A 34 0.17 -21.38 2.82
CA ARG A 34 0.78 -22.69 3.15
C ARG A 34 1.51 -22.59 4.49
N ASP A 35 1.90 -23.73 5.04
CA ASP A 35 2.73 -23.73 6.25
C ASP A 35 4.00 -22.89 6.05
N GLY A 36 4.26 -21.98 6.99
CA GLY A 36 5.34 -20.98 6.90
C GLY A 36 5.25 -19.92 5.78
N VAL A 37 4.22 -19.92 4.91
CA VAL A 37 4.11 -19.00 3.77
C VAL A 37 2.93 -18.05 3.90
N TRP A 38 3.23 -16.75 3.93
CA TRP A 38 2.25 -15.68 4.12
C TRP A 38 2.13 -14.77 2.91
N LEU A 39 0.88 -14.50 2.51
CA LEU A 39 0.54 -13.48 1.53
C LEU A 39 0.16 -12.18 2.26
N ILE A 40 0.93 -11.13 2.00
CA ILE A 40 0.67 -9.77 2.50
C ILE A 40 0.50 -8.85 1.27
N THR A 41 -0.74 -8.46 0.96
CA THR A 41 -1.07 -7.74 -0.28
C THR A 41 -2.30 -6.84 -0.14
N GLY A 42 -2.72 -6.16 -1.22
CA GLY A 42 -3.93 -5.36 -1.24
C GLY A 42 -3.89 -4.00 -0.52
N PRO A 43 -2.75 -3.32 -0.31
CA PRO A 43 -2.73 -2.08 0.46
C PRO A 43 -3.38 -0.88 -0.25
N GLY A 44 -3.75 -1.00 -1.52
CA GLY A 44 -4.59 -0.04 -2.22
C GLY A 44 -4.00 1.37 -2.33
N GLY A 45 -2.70 1.44 -2.56
CA GLY A 45 -1.95 2.69 -2.69
C GLY A 45 -1.42 3.30 -1.41
N ARG A 46 -1.73 2.68 -0.27
CA ARG A 46 -1.16 3.05 1.04
C ARG A 46 0.13 2.30 1.36
N GLY A 47 0.62 1.47 0.42
CA GLY A 47 1.74 0.56 0.65
C GLY A 47 3.04 1.26 1.03
N MET A 48 3.43 2.35 0.36
CA MET A 48 4.69 3.05 0.69
C MET A 48 4.65 3.71 2.07
N THR A 49 3.56 4.42 2.40
CA THR A 49 3.47 5.17 3.65
C THR A 49 3.25 4.24 4.85
N CYS A 50 2.42 3.20 4.69
CA CYS A 50 2.03 2.31 5.77
C CYS A 50 2.92 1.06 5.89
N SER A 51 3.92 0.86 5.03
CA SER A 51 4.75 -0.36 5.06
C SER A 51 5.40 -0.66 6.41
N PRO A 52 5.89 0.32 7.21
CA PRO A 52 6.49 0.00 8.50
C PRO A 52 5.47 -0.61 9.48
N ALA A 53 4.30 0.02 9.62
CA ALA A 53 3.23 -0.48 10.49
C ALA A 53 2.63 -1.81 9.98
N ILE A 54 2.55 -1.99 8.66
CA ILE A 54 2.12 -3.26 8.07
C ILE A 54 3.11 -4.37 8.44
N ALA A 55 4.42 -4.11 8.40
CA ALA A 55 5.45 -5.07 8.73
C ALA A 55 5.44 -5.42 10.22
N GLU A 56 5.47 -4.42 11.10
CA GLU A 56 5.42 -4.58 12.57
C GLU A 56 4.22 -5.43 12.99
N THR A 57 3.01 -5.01 12.61
CA THR A 57 1.78 -5.76 12.95
C THR A 57 1.70 -7.13 12.31
N THR A 58 2.45 -7.39 11.24
CA THR A 58 2.58 -8.76 10.69
C THR A 58 3.51 -9.59 11.56
N ALA A 59 4.68 -9.06 11.94
CA ALA A 59 5.62 -9.75 12.82
C ALA A 59 4.98 -10.13 14.16
N ASP A 60 4.24 -9.19 14.78
CA ASP A 60 3.50 -9.43 16.01
C ASP A 60 2.48 -10.60 15.87
N GLN A 61 1.76 -10.65 14.74
CA GLN A 61 0.80 -11.73 14.47
C GLN A 61 1.47 -13.10 14.25
N LEU A 62 2.73 -13.09 13.83
CA LEU A 62 3.54 -14.29 13.63
C LEU A 62 4.32 -14.71 14.88
N GLY A 63 4.34 -13.88 15.92
CA GLY A 63 5.13 -14.11 17.12
C GLY A 63 6.65 -14.09 16.87
N TRP A 64 7.10 -13.22 15.96
CA TRP A 64 8.51 -13.01 15.65
C TRP A 64 9.24 -12.13 16.68
#